data_AF-A0A1B6CU77-F1
#
_entry.id   AF-A0A1B6CU77-F1
#
_cell.length_a   1.000
_cell.length_b   1.000
_cell.length_c   1.000
_cell.angle_alpha   90.00
_cell.angle_beta   90.00
_cell.angle_gamma   90.00
#
_symmetry.space_group_name_H-M   'P 1'
#
loop_
_entity.id
_entity.type
_entity.pdbx_description
1 polymer ?
#
loop_
_entity_poly.entity_id
_entity_poly.type
_entity_poly.pdbx_seq_one_letter_code
_entity_poly.pdbx_strand_id
1 'polypeptide(L)'
;LLSNNSYLKTVVEELISSLHDHLNRFYLLLRLLHVLVETLPHAPLGKQLRELYCEVMGGKIIENPKFKECFKLLNFLAKDELLDNLYKMLAILEDMDDVDEVTTEICGKLKILKDEVENVGLSGKAKHSLSPKKSPMKVNLNVKNRAELKEQLMTRSEKHLSKYEILRENVLKYIIEEIFEPHLIPVTEMPLNEVLLFDNLNTVKKHIVGSPRAALHMALNNPHLYLQCDCCDLSDPGQIMSTMPDICIVYKLHLESGALINMYDWLQSFVTIVSPNEDENIDPRQVDPKIQARFTRAVSELQFLGFVKSSKQKADHVARLTWGGNG
;
A
#
# COMPACT_ATOMS: atom_id res chain seq x y z
N LEU A 1 -12.46 -34.68 1.70
CA LEU A 1 -11.57 -33.66 2.31
C LEU A 1 -11.80 -33.55 3.81
N LEU A 2 -13.00 -33.18 4.29
CA LEU A 2 -13.22 -32.88 5.72
C LEU A 2 -13.26 -34.10 6.66
N SER A 3 -13.55 -35.31 6.17
CA SER A 3 -13.77 -36.49 7.03
C SER A 3 -12.70 -37.58 6.93
N ASN A 4 -11.82 -37.51 5.92
CA ASN A 4 -10.81 -38.53 5.68
C ASN A 4 -9.41 -37.89 5.59
N ASN A 5 -8.61 -38.10 6.64
CA ASN A 5 -7.29 -37.50 6.78
C ASN A 5 -6.27 -38.05 5.78
N SER A 6 -6.36 -39.32 5.37
CA SER A 6 -5.39 -39.88 4.40
C SER A 6 -5.59 -39.27 3.01
N TYR A 7 -6.85 -39.08 2.60
CA TYR A 7 -7.19 -38.37 1.37
C TYR A 7 -6.85 -36.88 1.43
N LEU A 8 -7.01 -36.25 2.61
CA LEU A 8 -6.59 -34.85 2.77
C LEU A 8 -5.07 -34.70 2.59
N LYS A 9 -4.28 -35.64 3.13
CA LYS A 9 -2.82 -35.59 3.02
C LYS A 9 -2.35 -35.62 1.56
N THR A 10 -2.91 -36.50 0.73
CA THR A 10 -2.55 -36.58 -0.69
C THR A 10 -2.91 -35.29 -1.43
N VAL A 11 -4.08 -34.72 -1.16
CA VAL A 11 -4.49 -33.45 -1.78
C VAL A 11 -3.60 -32.29 -1.32
N VAL A 12 -3.20 -32.25 -0.04
CA VAL A 12 -2.28 -31.22 0.46
C VAL A 12 -0.91 -31.32 -0.22
N GLU A 13 -0.37 -32.53 -0.43
CA GLU A 13 0.88 -32.73 -1.17
C GLU A 13 0.81 -32.22 -2.62
N GLU A 14 -0.32 -32.46 -3.31
CA GLU A 14 -0.58 -31.93 -4.66
C GLU A 14 -0.69 -30.40 -4.66
N LEU A 15 -1.44 -29.82 -3.72
CA LEU A 15 -1.62 -28.37 -3.62
C LEU A 15 -0.32 -27.65 -3.25
N ILE A 16 0.50 -28.22 -2.37
CA ILE A 16 1.80 -27.64 -1.99
C ILE A 16 2.76 -27.67 -3.18
N SER A 17 2.82 -28.77 -3.93
CA SER A 17 3.66 -28.84 -5.14
C SER A 17 3.24 -27.76 -6.15
N SER A 18 1.94 -27.67 -6.44
CA SER A 18 1.37 -26.65 -7.33
C SER A 18 1.66 -25.21 -6.86
N LEU A 19 1.65 -24.96 -5.54
CA LEU A 19 1.99 -23.67 -4.96
C LEU A 19 3.47 -23.31 -5.17
N HIS A 20 4.39 -24.27 -5.02
CA HIS A 20 5.82 -24.04 -5.27
C HIS A 20 6.08 -23.77 -6.75
N ASP A 21 5.45 -24.53 -7.65
CA ASP A 21 5.56 -24.32 -9.10
C ASP A 21 5.00 -22.95 -9.50
N HIS A 22 3.87 -22.54 -8.90
CA HIS A 22 3.34 -21.18 -9.08
C HIS A 22 4.29 -20.11 -8.57
N LEU A 23 4.92 -20.29 -7.42
CA LEU A 23 5.90 -19.34 -6.88
C LEU A 23 7.12 -19.18 -7.77
N ASN A 24 7.68 -20.29 -8.26
CA ASN A 24 8.81 -20.27 -9.18
C ASN A 24 8.47 -19.52 -10.47
N ARG A 25 7.31 -19.83 -11.07
CA ARG A 25 6.78 -19.11 -12.23
C ARG A 25 6.54 -17.63 -11.93
N PHE A 26 5.95 -17.31 -10.77
CA PHE A 26 5.69 -15.95 -10.36
C PHE A 26 6.98 -15.10 -10.31
N TYR A 27 8.05 -15.61 -9.68
CA TYR A 27 9.33 -14.90 -9.61
C TYR A 27 10.01 -14.76 -10.98
N LEU A 28 9.91 -15.78 -11.84
CA LEU A 28 10.39 -15.73 -13.22
C LEU A 28 9.68 -14.61 -13.99
N LEU A 29 8.36 -14.60 -13.98
CA LEU A 29 7.55 -13.62 -14.69
C LEU A 29 7.73 -12.20 -14.13
N LEU A 30 7.96 -12.07 -12.83
CA LEU A 30 8.31 -10.79 -12.22
C LEU A 30 9.64 -10.24 -12.74
N ARG A 31 10.66 -11.11 -12.95
CA ARG A 31 11.92 -10.71 -13.58
C ARG A 31 11.72 -10.30 -15.04
N LEU A 32 10.88 -11.01 -15.78
CA LEU A 32 10.52 -10.64 -17.15
C LEU A 32 9.83 -9.28 -17.22
N LEU A 33 8.89 -9.02 -16.30
CA LEU A 33 8.23 -7.72 -16.20
C LEU A 33 9.23 -6.62 -15.83
N HIS A 34 10.18 -6.90 -14.94
CA HIS A 34 11.21 -5.95 -14.55
C HIS A 34 12.08 -5.52 -15.74
N VAL A 35 12.49 -6.46 -16.61
CA VAL A 35 13.24 -6.13 -17.85
C VAL A 35 12.48 -5.16 -18.74
N LEU A 36 11.15 -5.35 -18.90
CA LEU A 36 10.32 -4.48 -19.71
C LEU A 36 10.14 -3.09 -19.10
N VAL A 37 10.05 -3.00 -17.77
CA VAL A 37 9.71 -1.76 -17.06
C VAL A 37 10.93 -0.93 -16.67
N GLU A 38 12.09 -1.56 -16.42
CA GLU A 38 13.30 -0.88 -15.96
C GLU A 38 13.80 0.20 -16.94
N THR A 39 13.64 -0.05 -18.23
CA THR A 39 14.07 0.85 -19.31
C THR A 39 13.11 2.01 -19.57
N LEU A 40 11.92 2.00 -18.95
CA LEU A 40 10.89 3.01 -19.21
C LEU A 40 11.18 4.35 -18.50
N PRO A 41 10.87 5.48 -19.15
CA PRO A 41 10.97 6.79 -18.51
C PRO A 41 9.96 6.89 -17.35
N HIS A 42 10.36 7.56 -16.27
CA HIS A 42 9.57 7.77 -15.05
C HIS A 42 9.22 6.53 -14.21
N ALA A 43 9.50 5.31 -14.69
CA ALA A 43 9.34 4.04 -13.96
C ALA A 43 8.07 3.97 -13.07
N PRO A 44 6.85 4.01 -13.64
CA PRO A 44 5.63 4.16 -12.85
C PRO A 44 5.31 2.98 -11.92
N LEU A 45 5.82 1.78 -12.23
CA LEU A 45 5.76 0.57 -11.40
C LEU A 45 6.96 0.39 -10.46
N GLY A 46 7.90 1.34 -10.47
CA GLY A 46 9.15 1.25 -9.72
C GLY A 46 10.33 0.80 -10.58
N LYS A 47 11.55 1.04 -10.07
CA LYS A 47 12.82 0.64 -10.70
C LYS A 47 13.34 -0.68 -10.14
N GLN A 48 12.95 -1.00 -8.92
CA GLN A 48 13.51 -2.13 -8.19
C GLN A 48 12.53 -3.31 -8.21
N LEU A 49 13.06 -4.52 -8.30
CA LEU A 49 12.26 -5.76 -8.30
C LEU A 49 11.29 -5.84 -7.09
N ARG A 50 11.70 -5.32 -5.93
CA ARG A 50 10.85 -5.28 -4.73
C ARG A 50 9.62 -4.37 -4.85
N GLU A 51 9.73 -3.28 -5.60
CA GLU A 51 8.62 -2.34 -5.81
C GLU A 51 7.58 -3.00 -6.71
N LEU A 52 8.04 -3.63 -7.80
CA LEU A 52 7.19 -4.45 -8.65
C LEU A 52 6.55 -5.59 -7.85
N TYR A 53 7.32 -6.31 -7.03
CA TYR A 53 6.78 -7.38 -6.18
C TYR A 53 5.60 -6.89 -5.32
N CYS A 54 5.74 -5.74 -4.66
CA CYS A 54 4.68 -5.16 -3.85
C CYS A 54 3.44 -4.76 -4.67
N GLU A 55 3.62 -4.18 -5.86
CA GLU A 55 2.51 -3.78 -6.74
C GLU A 55 1.78 -5.00 -7.32
N VAL A 56 2.51 -6.06 -7.67
CA VAL A 56 1.93 -7.32 -8.17
C VAL A 56 1.22 -8.10 -7.07
N MET A 57 1.81 -8.19 -5.87
CA MET A 57 1.17 -8.86 -4.74
C MET A 57 -0.06 -8.10 -4.21
N GLY A 58 -0.12 -6.78 -4.44
CA GLY A 58 -1.22 -5.93 -4.00
C GLY A 58 -2.53 -6.11 -4.79
N GLY A 59 -2.51 -6.78 -5.94
CA GLY A 59 -3.70 -7.09 -6.72
C GLY A 59 -3.42 -7.37 -8.19
N LYS A 60 -4.48 -7.51 -8.99
CA LYS A 60 -4.38 -7.80 -10.42
C LYS A 60 -3.68 -6.66 -11.16
N ILE A 61 -2.59 -7.01 -11.81
CA ILE A 61 -1.71 -6.04 -12.49
C ILE A 61 -2.44 -5.27 -13.60
N ILE A 62 -3.32 -5.92 -14.34
CA ILE A 62 -4.04 -5.31 -15.48
C ILE A 62 -4.98 -4.20 -15.02
N GLU A 63 -5.51 -4.31 -13.81
CA GLU A 63 -6.39 -3.29 -13.22
C GLU A 63 -5.57 -2.08 -12.74
N ASN A 64 -4.28 -2.26 -12.46
CA ASN A 64 -3.41 -1.22 -11.95
C ASN A 64 -3.19 -0.11 -13.00
N PRO A 65 -3.54 1.15 -12.72
CA PRO A 65 -3.37 2.26 -13.66
C PRO A 65 -1.90 2.48 -14.03
N LYS A 66 -0.96 2.21 -13.12
CA LYS A 66 0.49 2.33 -13.35
C LYS A 66 0.97 1.35 -14.42
N PHE A 67 0.41 0.14 -14.44
CA PHE A 67 0.73 -0.86 -15.46
C PHE A 67 0.20 -0.45 -16.83
N LYS A 68 -1.03 0.07 -16.91
CA LYS A 68 -1.59 0.60 -18.17
C LYS A 68 -0.75 1.75 -18.72
N GLU A 69 -0.18 2.59 -17.85
CA GLU A 69 0.76 3.64 -18.25
C GLU A 69 2.07 3.06 -18.79
N CYS A 70 2.67 2.08 -18.11
CA CYS A 70 3.87 1.38 -18.60
C CYS A 70 3.64 0.81 -20.01
N PHE A 71 2.53 0.11 -20.23
CA PHE A 71 2.24 -0.51 -21.52
C PHE A 71 1.90 0.50 -22.62
N LYS A 72 1.35 1.66 -22.27
CA LYS A 72 1.26 2.78 -23.22
C LYS A 72 2.63 3.31 -23.61
N LEU A 73 3.60 3.36 -22.70
CA LEU A 73 4.97 3.77 -23.01
C LEU A 73 5.71 2.70 -23.83
N LEU A 74 5.47 1.42 -23.57
CA LEU A 74 6.02 0.31 -24.36
C LEU A 74 5.57 0.36 -25.83
N ASN A 75 4.37 0.87 -26.09
CA ASN A 75 3.88 1.15 -27.45
C ASN A 75 4.68 2.23 -28.20
N PHE A 76 5.67 2.88 -27.60
CA PHE A 76 6.56 3.82 -28.29
C PHE A 76 7.99 3.30 -28.45
N LEU A 77 8.29 2.07 -28.00
CA LEU A 77 9.63 1.49 -28.09
C LEU A 77 10.11 1.35 -29.54
N ALA A 78 11.40 1.66 -29.73
CA ALA A 78 12.12 1.43 -30.97
C ALA A 78 12.39 -0.07 -31.20
N LYS A 79 12.66 -0.46 -32.45
CA LYS A 79 12.92 -1.86 -32.81
C LYS A 79 14.10 -2.45 -32.04
N ASP A 80 15.20 -1.71 -31.96
CA ASP A 80 16.42 -2.19 -31.32
C ASP A 80 16.23 -2.37 -29.80
N GLU A 81 15.46 -1.48 -29.17
CA GLU A 81 15.13 -1.57 -27.73
C GLU A 81 14.19 -2.74 -27.44
N LEU A 82 13.18 -2.96 -28.29
CA LEU A 82 12.29 -4.11 -28.16
C LEU A 82 13.05 -5.43 -28.33
N LEU A 83 13.98 -5.50 -29.28
CA LEU A 83 14.82 -6.67 -29.48
C LEU A 83 15.75 -6.91 -28.28
N ASP A 84 16.41 -5.87 -27.76
CA ASP A 84 17.26 -5.98 -26.57
C ASP A 84 16.47 -6.50 -25.35
N ASN A 85 15.24 -6.02 -25.17
CA ASN A 85 14.34 -6.52 -24.12
C ASN A 85 13.98 -8.00 -24.35
N LEU A 86 13.63 -8.40 -25.58
CA LEU A 86 13.34 -9.80 -25.90
C LEU A 86 14.56 -10.72 -25.70
N TYR A 87 15.76 -10.26 -26.04
CA TYR A 87 17.01 -11.00 -25.78
C TYR A 87 17.24 -11.22 -24.30
N LYS A 88 17.07 -10.18 -23.48
CA LYS A 88 17.20 -10.27 -22.02
C LYS A 88 16.14 -11.20 -21.43
N MET A 89 14.90 -11.14 -21.91
CA MET A 89 13.83 -12.04 -21.48
C MET A 89 14.13 -13.50 -21.81
N LEU A 90 14.62 -13.78 -23.03
CA LEU A 90 14.99 -15.14 -23.44
C LEU A 90 16.19 -15.67 -22.63
N ALA A 91 17.18 -14.84 -22.34
CA ALA A 91 18.31 -15.23 -21.49
C ALA A 91 17.85 -15.65 -20.08
N ILE A 92 16.92 -14.90 -19.47
CA ILE A 92 16.35 -15.25 -18.16
C ILE A 92 15.58 -16.57 -18.20
N LEU A 93 14.92 -16.88 -19.33
CA LEU A 93 14.20 -18.14 -19.51
C LEU A 93 15.13 -19.34 -19.75
N GLU A 94 16.29 -19.13 -20.36
CA GLU A 94 17.28 -20.17 -20.65
C GLU A 94 18.17 -20.52 -19.45
N ASP A 95 18.37 -19.59 -18.52
CA ASP A 95 19.21 -19.76 -17.32
C ASP A 95 18.57 -20.65 -16.23
N MET A 96 17.32 -21.11 -16.39
CA MET A 96 16.59 -21.85 -15.36
C MET A 96 16.66 -23.37 -15.60
N ASP A 97 17.14 -24.12 -14.59
CA ASP A 97 17.31 -25.58 -14.67
C ASP A 97 16.00 -26.38 -14.54
N ASP A 98 14.99 -25.85 -13.82
CA ASP A 98 13.66 -26.44 -13.64
C ASP A 98 12.62 -25.61 -14.40
N VAL A 99 12.24 -26.10 -15.59
CA VAL A 99 11.33 -25.39 -16.51
C VAL A 99 10.02 -26.17 -16.61
N ASP A 100 8.94 -25.57 -16.12
CA ASP A 100 7.58 -26.07 -16.33
C ASP A 100 7.26 -26.12 -17.84
N GLU A 101 6.34 -27.00 -18.23
CA GLU A 101 5.85 -27.12 -19.62
C GLU A 101 5.37 -25.76 -20.17
N VAL A 102 4.68 -24.98 -19.32
CA VAL A 102 4.20 -23.63 -19.61
C VAL A 102 5.34 -22.67 -19.93
N THR A 103 6.42 -22.69 -19.14
CA THR A 103 7.58 -21.81 -19.37
C THR A 103 8.34 -22.17 -20.64
N THR A 104 8.33 -23.45 -21.02
CA THR A 104 8.90 -23.92 -22.31
C THR A 104 8.07 -23.43 -23.49
N GLU A 105 6.74 -23.46 -23.39
CA GLU A 105 5.83 -22.94 -24.43
C GLU A 105 6.01 -21.42 -24.62
N ILE A 106 6.10 -20.67 -23.52
CA ILE A 106 6.35 -19.22 -23.55
C ILE A 106 7.70 -18.92 -24.22
N CYS A 107 8.76 -19.67 -23.87
CA CYS A 107 10.08 -19.52 -24.49
C CYS A 107 10.03 -19.79 -26.01
N GLY A 108 9.35 -20.86 -26.43
CA GLY A 108 9.18 -21.19 -27.84
C GLY A 108 8.46 -20.09 -28.64
N LYS A 109 7.35 -19.57 -28.12
CA LYS A 109 6.58 -18.49 -28.77
C LYS A 109 7.34 -17.17 -28.77
N LEU A 110 8.07 -16.84 -27.69
CA LEU A 110 8.92 -15.64 -27.65
C LEU A 110 10.08 -15.71 -28.65
N LYS A 111 10.67 -16.89 -28.89
CA LYS A 111 11.67 -17.10 -29.95
C LYS A 111 11.11 -16.82 -31.34
N ILE A 112 9.91 -17.34 -31.63
CA ILE A 112 9.22 -17.08 -32.91
C ILE A 112 8.96 -15.59 -33.10
N LEU A 113 8.39 -14.93 -32.09
CA LEU A 113 8.11 -13.49 -32.13
C LEU A 113 9.38 -12.65 -32.27
N LYS A 114 10.47 -13.04 -31.61
CA LYS A 114 11.77 -12.39 -31.76
C LYS A 114 12.29 -12.51 -33.20
N ASP A 115 12.25 -13.70 -33.79
CA ASP A 115 12.66 -13.92 -35.18
C ASP A 115 11.78 -13.12 -36.17
N GLU A 116 10.48 -13.01 -35.90
CA GLU A 116 9.57 -12.16 -36.70
C GLU A 116 9.96 -10.69 -36.60
N VAL A 117 10.25 -10.17 -35.40
CA VAL A 117 10.69 -8.78 -35.18
C VAL A 117 12.04 -8.50 -35.85
N GLU A 118 12.99 -9.43 -35.77
CA GLU A 118 14.29 -9.29 -36.45
C GLU A 118 14.14 -9.18 -37.96
N ASN A 119 13.30 -10.05 -38.54
CA ASN A 119 13.08 -10.14 -39.98
C ASN A 119 12.14 -9.07 -40.57
N VAL A 120 11.60 -8.17 -39.73
CA VAL A 120 10.84 -7.00 -40.20
C VAL A 120 11.74 -6.13 -41.08
N GLY A 121 11.47 -6.17 -42.39
CA GLY A 121 12.21 -5.44 -43.42
C GLY A 121 13.02 -6.32 -44.39
N LEU A 122 13.25 -7.60 -44.06
CA LEU A 122 13.96 -8.56 -44.92
C LEU A 122 13.00 -9.39 -45.79
N SER A 123 11.80 -9.69 -45.28
CA SER A 123 10.74 -10.35 -46.04
C SER A 123 9.95 -9.33 -46.87
N GLY A 124 10.46 -9.02 -48.06
CA GLY A 124 9.73 -8.26 -49.07
C GLY A 124 10.60 -7.39 -49.99
N LYS A 125 11.34 -8.01 -50.91
CA LYS A 125 11.49 -7.45 -52.26
C LYS A 125 10.12 -7.49 -52.95
N ALA A 126 9.21 -6.62 -52.52
CA ALA A 126 8.05 -6.22 -53.30
C ALA A 126 8.30 -4.79 -53.77
N LYS A 127 8.34 -4.64 -55.09
CA LYS A 127 8.63 -3.42 -55.84
C LYS A 127 7.81 -2.24 -55.29
N HIS A 128 8.51 -1.26 -54.70
CA HIS A 128 8.24 0.19 -54.68
C HIS A 128 8.94 0.82 -53.47
N SER A 129 10.28 0.77 -53.47
CA SER A 129 11.08 1.63 -52.60
C SER A 129 11.17 3.02 -53.23
N LEU A 130 10.27 3.92 -52.82
CA LEU A 130 10.52 5.36 -52.94
C LEU A 130 11.51 5.73 -51.84
N SER A 131 12.71 6.11 -52.27
CA SER A 131 13.80 6.70 -51.48
C SER A 131 13.33 7.80 -50.51
N PRO A 132 14.05 8.06 -49.41
CA PRO A 132 13.75 9.14 -48.47
C PRO A 132 13.98 10.50 -49.16
N LYS A 133 12.89 11.19 -49.52
CA LYS A 133 12.99 12.58 -50.01
C LYS A 133 13.08 13.54 -48.83
N LYS A 134 14.29 14.06 -48.65
CA LYS A 134 14.66 15.43 -48.26
C LYS A 134 13.50 16.34 -47.82
N SER A 135 13.56 16.79 -46.55
CA SER A 135 13.03 18.05 -45.99
C SER A 135 11.53 18.34 -46.17
N PRO A 136 10.86 19.03 -45.22
CA PRO A 136 9.46 19.40 -45.38
C PRO A 136 9.31 20.37 -46.55
N MET A 137 8.77 19.88 -47.67
CA MET A 137 8.40 20.70 -48.82
C MET A 137 7.22 21.59 -48.39
N LYS A 138 7.35 22.91 -48.55
CA LYS A 138 6.26 23.87 -48.26
C LYS A 138 5.01 23.47 -49.04
N VAL A 139 3.97 23.01 -48.33
CA VAL A 139 2.68 22.70 -48.94
C VAL A 139 1.89 23.99 -49.07
N ASN A 140 1.53 24.34 -50.31
CA ASN A 140 0.69 25.49 -50.62
C ASN A 140 -0.77 25.10 -50.28
N LEU A 141 -1.25 25.53 -49.11
CA LEU A 141 -2.62 25.29 -48.65
C LEU A 141 -3.57 26.29 -49.30
N ASN A 142 -3.96 26.05 -50.55
CA ASN A 142 -5.02 26.82 -51.18
C ASN A 142 -6.37 26.13 -50.91
N VAL A 143 -6.83 26.18 -49.65
CA VAL A 143 -8.09 25.58 -49.22
C VAL A 143 -9.04 26.71 -48.84
N LYS A 144 -10.18 26.81 -49.54
CA LYS A 144 -11.16 27.91 -49.33
C LYS A 144 -12.18 27.61 -48.23
N ASN A 145 -12.34 26.36 -47.82
CA ASN A 145 -13.30 25.95 -46.80
C ASN A 145 -12.68 25.09 -45.69
N ARG A 146 -12.99 25.43 -44.44
CA ARG A 146 -12.53 24.73 -43.22
C ARG A 146 -12.99 23.27 -43.17
N ALA A 147 -14.11 22.93 -43.81
CA ALA A 147 -14.63 21.57 -43.89
C ALA A 147 -13.77 20.66 -44.79
N GLU A 148 -13.38 21.12 -45.99
CA GLU A 148 -12.48 20.39 -46.89
C GLU A 148 -11.10 20.18 -46.26
N LEU A 149 -10.60 21.17 -45.52
CA LEU A 149 -9.34 21.03 -44.79
C LEU A 149 -9.44 19.94 -43.70
N LYS A 150 -10.57 19.90 -42.98
CA LYS A 150 -10.81 18.89 -41.94
C LYS A 150 -10.95 17.49 -42.55
N GLU A 151 -11.61 17.38 -43.69
CA GLU A 151 -11.80 16.11 -44.41
C GLU A 151 -10.49 15.60 -45.04
N GLN A 152 -9.67 16.50 -45.61
CA GLN A 152 -8.32 16.17 -46.11
C GLN A 152 -7.33 15.82 -44.99
N LEU A 153 -7.49 16.41 -43.79
CA LEU A 153 -6.70 16.03 -42.61
C LEU A 153 -7.16 14.70 -42.02
N MET A 154 -8.47 14.43 -42.02
CA MET A 154 -9.05 13.16 -41.53
C MET A 154 -8.68 11.99 -42.44
N THR A 155 -8.78 12.15 -43.76
CA THR A 155 -8.38 11.13 -44.75
C THR A 155 -6.87 10.87 -44.74
N ARG A 156 -6.03 11.87 -44.41
CA ARG A 156 -4.59 11.68 -44.15
C ARG A 156 -4.25 11.17 -42.75
N SER A 157 -5.21 11.15 -41.82
CA SER A 157 -5.03 10.65 -40.45
C SER A 157 -5.31 9.16 -40.30
N GLU A 158 -5.65 8.47 -41.40
CA GLU A 158 -5.50 7.02 -41.49
C GLU A 158 -4.00 6.71 -41.33
N LYS A 159 -3.57 6.61 -40.07
CA LYS A 159 -2.24 6.16 -39.70
C LYS A 159 -2.12 4.74 -40.23
N HIS A 160 -1.57 4.58 -41.43
CA HIS A 160 -1.06 3.30 -41.88
C HIS A 160 0.03 2.90 -40.89
N LEU A 161 -0.34 2.09 -39.91
CA LEU A 161 0.58 1.53 -38.95
C LEU A 161 1.68 0.83 -39.75
N SER A 162 2.93 1.18 -39.46
CA SER A 162 4.07 0.51 -40.06
C SER A 162 4.00 -0.98 -39.76
N LYS A 163 4.55 -1.83 -40.64
CA LYS A 163 4.61 -3.29 -40.41
C LYS A 163 5.21 -3.63 -39.04
N TYR A 164 6.16 -2.81 -38.58
CA TYR A 164 6.75 -2.91 -37.24
C TYR A 164 5.76 -2.52 -36.12
N GLU A 165 4.93 -1.49 -36.31
CA GLU A 165 3.97 -1.05 -35.29
C GLU A 165 2.90 -2.12 -35.03
N ILE A 166 2.41 -2.77 -36.09
CA ILE A 166 1.48 -3.90 -35.98
C ILE A 166 2.14 -5.08 -35.24
N LEU A 167 3.39 -5.39 -35.58
CA LEU A 167 4.12 -6.49 -34.91
C LEU A 167 4.43 -6.17 -33.45
N ARG A 168 4.78 -4.93 -33.12
CA ARG A 168 4.97 -4.49 -31.74
C ARG A 168 3.68 -4.62 -30.94
N GLU A 169 2.54 -4.18 -31.50
CA GLU A 169 1.25 -4.35 -30.85
C GLU A 169 0.92 -5.83 -30.61
N ASN A 170 1.19 -6.71 -31.58
CA ASN A 170 1.00 -8.15 -31.43
C ASN A 170 1.90 -8.76 -30.34
N VAL A 171 3.18 -8.36 -30.28
CA VAL A 171 4.12 -8.83 -29.26
C VAL A 171 3.66 -8.38 -27.86
N LEU A 172 3.31 -7.10 -27.70
CA LEU A 172 2.85 -6.58 -26.41
C LEU A 172 1.53 -7.21 -25.99
N LYS A 173 0.61 -7.44 -26.93
CA LYS A 173 -0.65 -8.13 -26.68
C LYS A 173 -0.41 -9.56 -26.21
N TYR A 174 0.48 -10.29 -26.88
CA TYR A 174 0.88 -11.65 -26.46
C TYR A 174 1.47 -11.65 -25.04
N ILE A 175 2.37 -10.71 -24.74
CA ILE A 175 2.97 -10.59 -23.41
C ILE A 175 1.91 -10.32 -22.32
N ILE A 176 0.90 -9.49 -22.60
CA ILE A 176 -0.17 -9.23 -21.63
C ILE A 176 -1.08 -10.46 -21.49
N GLU A 177 -1.71 -10.88 -22.58
CA GLU A 177 -2.84 -11.82 -22.55
C GLU A 177 -2.40 -13.27 -22.30
N GLU A 178 -1.20 -13.65 -22.75
CA GLU A 178 -0.75 -15.05 -22.70
C GLU A 178 0.32 -15.27 -21.63
N ILE A 179 1.06 -14.23 -21.22
CA ILE A 179 2.12 -14.36 -20.20
C ILE A 179 1.65 -13.80 -18.86
N PHE A 180 1.32 -12.50 -18.80
CA PHE A 180 1.08 -11.84 -17.51
C PHE A 180 -0.32 -12.07 -16.96
N GLU A 181 -1.37 -12.01 -17.77
CA GLU A 181 -2.75 -12.22 -17.32
C GLU A 181 -2.99 -13.61 -16.67
N PRO A 182 -2.61 -14.73 -17.30
CA PRO A 182 -2.91 -16.06 -16.76
C PRO A 182 -1.96 -16.49 -15.65
N HIS A 183 -0.73 -15.98 -15.61
CA HIS A 183 0.31 -16.55 -14.75
C HIS A 183 0.85 -15.60 -13.69
N LEU A 184 0.71 -14.28 -13.86
CA LEU A 184 1.16 -13.29 -12.88
C LEU A 184 0.05 -12.95 -11.88
N ILE A 185 -0.51 -14.00 -11.28
CA ILE A 185 -1.59 -13.94 -10.28
C ILE A 185 -0.95 -13.81 -8.89
N PRO A 186 -1.47 -12.92 -8.01
CA PRO A 186 -1.00 -12.82 -6.64
C PRO A 186 -1.04 -14.19 -5.94
N VAL A 187 0.04 -14.54 -5.25
CA VAL A 187 0.15 -15.82 -4.53
C VAL A 187 -0.93 -15.95 -3.45
N THR A 188 -1.50 -14.83 -2.99
CA THR A 188 -2.63 -14.77 -2.06
C THR A 188 -3.94 -15.33 -2.62
N GLU A 189 -4.06 -15.52 -3.94
CA GLU A 189 -5.24 -16.17 -4.54
C GLU A 189 -5.10 -17.70 -4.60
N MET A 190 -3.91 -18.23 -4.33
CA MET A 190 -3.64 -19.68 -4.33
C MET A 190 -4.09 -20.34 -3.02
N PRO A 191 -4.56 -21.60 -3.04
CA PRO A 191 -4.88 -22.35 -1.82
C PRO A 191 -3.61 -22.63 -1.00
N LEU A 192 -3.74 -22.67 0.32
CA LEU A 192 -2.65 -22.95 1.28
C LEU A 192 -1.49 -21.95 1.21
N ASN A 193 -1.72 -20.74 0.68
CA ASN A 193 -0.70 -19.71 0.61
C ASN A 193 -0.18 -19.28 1.99
N GLU A 194 -1.00 -19.43 3.03
CA GLU A 194 -0.72 -19.02 4.42
C GLU A 194 0.40 -19.84 5.06
N VAL A 195 0.76 -20.98 4.47
CA VAL A 195 1.91 -21.80 4.90
C VAL A 195 3.24 -21.12 4.54
N LEU A 196 3.26 -20.36 3.44
CA LEU A 196 4.47 -19.70 2.92
C LEU A 196 4.45 -18.18 3.15
N LEU A 197 3.26 -17.56 3.16
CA LEU A 197 3.08 -16.12 3.30
C LEU A 197 2.72 -15.75 4.74
N PHE A 198 3.20 -14.58 5.16
CA PHE A 198 2.87 -14.02 6.46
C PHE A 198 2.10 -12.69 6.29
N ASP A 199 0.86 -12.65 6.80
CA ASP A 199 -0.03 -11.49 6.67
C ASP A 199 -0.36 -10.79 8.01
N ASN A 200 0.12 -11.29 9.15
CA ASN A 200 -0.20 -10.66 10.45
C ASN A 200 0.66 -9.42 10.75
N LEU A 201 0.57 -8.43 9.86
CA LEU A 201 1.34 -7.20 9.87
C LEU A 201 1.01 -6.31 11.07
N ASN A 202 -0.26 -6.25 11.47
CA ASN A 202 -0.69 -5.40 12.59
C ASN A 202 -0.06 -5.84 13.91
N THR A 203 0.03 -7.15 14.15
CA THR A 203 0.66 -7.67 15.37
C THR A 203 2.15 -7.40 15.34
N VAL A 204 2.84 -7.69 14.23
CA VAL A 204 4.28 -7.45 14.09
C VAL A 204 4.62 -5.97 14.23
N LYS A 205 3.85 -5.09 13.57
CA LYS A 205 4.03 -3.64 13.65
C LYS A 205 3.92 -3.13 15.08
N LYS A 206 2.95 -3.63 15.86
CA LYS A 206 2.80 -3.26 17.28
C LYS A 206 4.02 -3.66 18.12
N HIS A 207 4.57 -4.85 17.89
CA HIS A 207 5.73 -5.36 18.63
C HIS A 207 7.05 -4.69 18.22
N ILE A 208 7.23 -4.38 16.93
CA ILE A 208 8.47 -3.78 16.43
C ILE A 208 8.52 -2.28 16.72
N VAL A 209 7.47 -1.54 16.38
CA VAL A 209 7.49 -0.08 16.45
C VAL A 209 7.36 0.40 17.90
N GLY A 210 6.49 -0.25 18.68
CA GLY A 210 6.18 0.14 20.05
C GLY A 210 5.56 1.55 20.13
N SER A 211 4.32 1.64 20.60
CA SER A 211 3.63 2.94 20.77
C SER A 211 3.16 3.17 22.21
N PRO A 212 4.07 3.17 23.22
CA PRO A 212 3.69 3.21 24.63
C PRO A 212 2.88 4.46 25.01
N ARG A 213 3.18 5.63 24.41
CA ARG A 213 2.42 6.85 24.64
C ARG A 213 0.98 6.75 24.14
N ALA A 214 0.77 6.17 22.95
CA ALA A 214 -0.57 5.99 22.38
C ALA A 214 -1.38 4.99 23.23
N ALA A 215 -0.73 3.91 23.69
CA ALA A 215 -1.34 2.93 24.58
C ALA A 215 -1.77 3.56 25.92
N LEU A 216 -0.89 4.35 26.56
CA LEU A 216 -1.20 5.08 27.79
C LEU A 216 -2.32 6.08 27.59
N HIS A 217 -2.28 6.87 26.51
CA HIS A 217 -3.35 7.82 26.20
C HIS A 217 -4.69 7.12 26.01
N MET A 218 -4.71 6.02 25.25
CA MET A 218 -5.92 5.23 25.03
C MET A 218 -6.45 4.61 26.32
N ALA A 219 -5.57 4.07 27.18
CA ALA A 219 -5.95 3.45 28.44
C ALA A 219 -6.51 4.47 29.45
N LEU A 220 -5.89 5.65 29.55
CA LEU A 220 -6.32 6.71 30.46
C LEU A 220 -7.55 7.46 29.94
N ASN A 221 -7.75 7.54 28.62
CA ASN A 221 -8.89 8.23 28.03
C ASN A 221 -10.12 7.33 27.87
N ASN A 222 -9.94 6.03 27.60
CA ASN A 222 -11.01 5.06 27.50
C ASN A 222 -10.61 3.73 28.19
N PRO A 223 -10.83 3.62 29.52
CA PRO A 223 -10.48 2.43 30.28
C PRO A 223 -11.33 1.20 29.90
N HIS A 224 -12.52 1.38 29.34
CA HIS A 224 -13.40 0.28 28.92
C HIS A 224 -12.75 -0.60 27.85
N LEU A 225 -11.92 -0.04 26.97
CA LEU A 225 -11.20 -0.80 25.93
C LEU A 225 -10.31 -1.92 26.50
N TYR A 226 -9.83 -1.77 27.75
CA TYR A 226 -8.95 -2.73 28.39
C TYR A 226 -9.65 -3.50 29.52
N LEU A 227 -10.52 -2.83 30.29
CA LEU A 227 -11.21 -3.44 31.42
C LEU A 227 -12.50 -4.17 31.02
N GLN A 228 -13.08 -3.86 29.86
CA GLN A 228 -14.32 -4.45 29.34
C GLN A 228 -15.45 -4.46 30.37
N CYS A 229 -15.61 -3.33 31.09
CA CYS A 229 -16.56 -3.20 32.19
C CYS A 229 -17.84 -2.47 31.74
N ASP A 230 -18.98 -2.89 32.26
CA ASP A 230 -20.29 -2.33 31.88
C ASP A 230 -20.49 -0.86 32.30
N CYS A 231 -19.73 -0.39 33.30
CA CYS A 231 -19.91 0.93 33.90
C CYS A 231 -19.10 2.06 33.24
N CYS A 232 -18.12 1.72 32.39
CA CYS A 232 -17.22 2.72 31.77
C CYS A 232 -17.40 2.87 30.25
N ASP A 233 -18.52 2.40 29.70
CA ASP A 233 -18.81 2.57 28.28
C ASP A 233 -19.10 4.04 27.94
N LEU A 234 -18.33 4.59 27.01
CA LEU A 234 -18.32 6.02 26.69
C LEU A 234 -19.08 6.28 25.39
N SER A 235 -20.12 7.12 25.46
CA SER A 235 -20.84 7.57 24.26
C SER A 235 -20.04 8.62 23.47
N ASP A 236 -19.25 9.43 24.17
CA ASP A 236 -18.38 10.46 23.58
C ASP A 236 -16.96 10.37 24.19
N PRO A 237 -15.87 10.52 23.40
CA PRO A 237 -14.51 10.46 23.92
C PRO A 237 -14.17 11.55 24.95
N GLY A 238 -14.89 12.68 24.95
CA GLY A 238 -14.72 13.77 25.91
C GLY A 238 -15.44 13.55 27.23
N GLN A 239 -16.39 12.61 27.30
CA GLN A 239 -17.17 12.36 28.51
C GLN A 239 -16.30 11.88 29.67
N ILE A 240 -16.58 12.38 30.88
CA ILE A 240 -15.99 11.92 32.14
C ILE A 240 -17.09 11.30 32.98
N MET A 241 -16.92 10.05 33.39
CA MET A 241 -17.90 9.33 34.22
C MET A 241 -17.32 9.06 35.61
N SER A 242 -18.17 9.14 36.64
CA SER A 242 -17.78 8.92 38.04
C SER A 242 -17.38 7.47 38.34
N THR A 243 -17.78 6.54 37.48
CA THR A 243 -17.47 5.10 37.55
C THR A 243 -16.07 4.75 37.05
N MET A 244 -15.38 5.69 36.39
CA MET A 244 -14.03 5.47 35.89
C MET A 244 -13.00 5.37 37.01
N PRO A 245 -11.85 4.70 36.78
CA PRO A 245 -10.73 4.75 37.70
C PRO A 245 -10.25 6.19 37.94
N ASP A 246 -9.85 6.51 39.18
CA ASP A 246 -9.46 7.87 39.59
C ASP A 246 -8.40 8.51 38.68
N ILE A 247 -7.38 7.73 38.28
CA ILE A 247 -6.32 8.20 37.38
C ILE A 247 -6.87 8.61 36.00
N CYS A 248 -7.93 7.96 35.51
CA CYS A 248 -8.56 8.30 34.23
C CYS A 248 -9.35 9.60 34.33
N ILE A 249 -10.09 9.80 35.44
CA ILE A 249 -10.83 11.05 35.71
C ILE A 249 -9.85 12.22 35.82
N VAL A 250 -8.83 12.08 36.67
CA VAL A 250 -7.79 13.08 36.87
C VAL A 250 -7.04 13.36 35.55
N TYR A 251 -6.80 12.34 34.74
CA TYR A 251 -6.24 12.50 33.40
C TYR A 251 -7.18 13.27 32.46
N LYS A 252 -8.48 12.99 32.38
CA LYS A 252 -9.35 13.79 31.48
C LYS A 252 -9.40 15.26 31.89
N LEU A 253 -9.50 15.56 33.19
CA LEU A 253 -9.42 16.92 33.72
C LEU A 253 -8.07 17.61 33.39
N HIS A 254 -6.95 16.86 33.38
CA HIS A 254 -5.64 17.40 33.02
C HIS A 254 -5.55 17.82 31.54
N LEU A 255 -6.31 17.17 30.66
CA LEU A 255 -6.35 17.49 29.23
C LEU A 255 -7.08 18.82 28.98
N GLU A 256 -8.16 19.06 29.70
CA GLU A 256 -8.96 20.29 29.67
C GLU A 256 -8.23 21.49 30.30
N SER A 257 -7.25 21.21 31.17
CA SER A 257 -6.47 22.24 31.87
C SER A 257 -5.41 22.91 30.98
N GLY A 258 -4.97 24.10 31.39
CA GLY A 258 -3.85 24.82 30.76
C GLY A 258 -2.47 24.23 31.09
N ALA A 259 -1.41 24.95 30.73
CA ALA A 259 -0.02 24.53 30.98
C ALA A 259 0.35 24.49 32.47
N LEU A 260 -0.27 25.33 33.29
CA LEU A 260 -0.16 25.35 34.75
C LEU A 260 -1.52 25.03 35.35
N ILE A 261 -1.59 23.98 36.15
CA ILE A 261 -2.81 23.47 36.76
C ILE A 261 -2.80 23.85 38.24
N ASN A 262 -3.86 24.53 38.70
CA ASN A 262 -4.06 24.82 40.11
C ASN A 262 -4.54 23.55 40.83
N MET A 263 -3.83 23.12 41.88
CA MET A 263 -4.17 21.90 42.63
C MET A 263 -5.52 22.00 43.33
N TYR A 264 -5.93 23.20 43.75
CA TYR A 264 -7.22 23.40 44.41
C TYR A 264 -8.38 23.17 43.43
N ASP A 265 -8.38 23.90 42.31
CA ASP A 265 -9.44 23.80 41.28
C ASP A 265 -9.53 22.37 40.73
N TRP A 266 -8.38 21.72 40.53
CA TRP A 266 -8.32 20.34 40.03
C TRP A 266 -8.90 19.32 41.03
N LEU A 267 -8.65 19.50 42.33
CA LEU A 267 -9.26 18.70 43.39
C LEU A 267 -10.77 18.92 43.42
N GLN A 268 -11.23 20.17 43.35
CA GLN A 268 -12.67 20.48 43.36
C GLN A 268 -13.38 19.82 42.17
N SER A 269 -12.84 19.96 40.96
CA SER A 269 -13.41 19.29 39.78
C SER A 269 -13.46 17.75 39.93
N PHE A 270 -12.44 17.15 40.55
CA PHE A 270 -12.45 15.71 40.84
C PHE A 270 -13.53 15.33 41.85
N VAL A 271 -13.70 16.10 42.92
CA VAL A 271 -14.73 15.88 43.96
C VAL A 271 -16.14 15.97 43.35
N THR A 272 -16.42 17.00 42.54
CA THR A 272 -17.72 17.16 41.87
C THR A 272 -18.10 15.94 41.02
N ILE A 273 -17.11 15.28 40.41
CA ILE A 273 -17.35 14.09 39.58
C ILE A 273 -17.56 12.84 40.43
N VAL A 274 -16.73 12.62 41.45
CA VAL A 274 -16.74 11.37 42.26
C VAL A 274 -17.83 11.38 43.34
N SER A 275 -18.16 12.56 43.87
CA SER A 275 -19.16 12.79 44.91
C SER A 275 -20.11 13.92 44.51
N PRO A 276 -21.06 13.69 43.58
CA PRO A 276 -21.96 14.74 43.08
C PRO A 276 -22.96 15.28 44.12
N ASN A 277 -23.04 14.66 45.30
CA ASN A 277 -23.90 15.09 46.40
C ASN A 277 -23.21 16.04 47.40
N GLU A 278 -21.93 16.33 47.19
CA GLU A 278 -21.15 17.27 48.00
C GLU A 278 -21.22 18.68 47.39
N ASP A 279 -21.35 19.73 48.22
CA ASP A 279 -21.41 21.13 47.77
C ASP A 279 -20.18 21.52 46.93
N GLU A 280 -20.40 22.17 45.79
CA GLU A 280 -19.35 22.53 44.80
C GLU A 280 -18.25 23.49 45.32
N ASN A 281 -18.41 24.04 46.52
CA ASN A 281 -17.48 24.99 47.14
C ASN A 281 -17.05 24.57 48.56
N ILE A 282 -16.93 23.26 48.80
CA ILE A 282 -16.44 22.73 50.08
C ILE A 282 -14.96 23.09 50.26
N ASP A 283 -14.63 23.66 51.42
CA ASP A 283 -13.23 23.91 51.82
C ASP A 283 -12.45 22.57 51.72
N PRO A 284 -11.24 22.50 51.16
CA PRO A 284 -10.46 21.26 51.07
C PRO A 284 -10.25 20.57 52.41
N ARG A 285 -10.33 21.31 53.51
CA ARG A 285 -10.27 20.80 54.89
C ARG A 285 -11.52 20.04 55.32
N GLN A 286 -12.62 20.23 54.60
CA GLN A 286 -13.92 19.63 54.82
C GLN A 286 -14.24 18.50 53.82
N VAL A 287 -13.45 18.36 52.74
CA VAL A 287 -13.50 17.20 51.83
C VAL A 287 -13.15 15.93 52.60
N ASP A 288 -13.84 14.82 52.32
CA ASP A 288 -13.52 13.52 52.93
C ASP A 288 -12.01 13.21 52.73
N PRO A 289 -11.25 13.01 53.82
CA PRO A 289 -9.83 12.66 53.74
C PRO A 289 -9.52 11.49 52.80
N LYS A 290 -10.47 10.56 52.61
CA LYS A 290 -10.33 9.45 51.65
C LYS A 290 -10.34 9.92 50.20
N ILE A 291 -11.22 10.84 49.84
CA ILE A 291 -11.31 11.40 48.48
C ILE A 291 -10.04 12.22 48.19
N GLN A 292 -9.59 13.01 49.18
CA GLN A 292 -8.35 13.76 49.07
C GLN A 292 -7.13 12.84 48.86
N ALA A 293 -7.07 11.71 49.59
CA ALA A 293 -6.01 10.71 49.40
C ALA A 293 -6.06 10.03 48.03
N ARG A 294 -7.25 9.71 47.51
CA ARG A 294 -7.46 9.15 46.16
C ARG A 294 -6.97 10.11 45.08
N PHE A 295 -7.36 11.38 45.16
CA PHE A 295 -6.89 12.42 44.25
C PHE A 295 -5.36 12.55 44.30
N THR A 296 -4.78 12.68 45.50
CA THR A 296 -3.33 12.82 45.68
C THR A 296 -2.57 11.62 45.10
N ARG A 297 -3.11 10.40 45.26
CA ARG A 297 -2.56 9.20 44.64
C ARG A 297 -2.61 9.27 43.11
N ALA A 298 -3.76 9.61 42.53
CA ALA A 298 -3.89 9.72 41.07
C ALA A 298 -2.96 10.79 40.47
N VAL A 299 -2.79 11.94 41.13
CA VAL A 299 -1.83 12.98 40.73
C VAL A 299 -0.39 12.46 40.81
N SER A 300 -0.06 11.70 41.87
CA SER A 300 1.27 11.09 42.03
C SER A 300 1.56 10.04 40.94
N GLU A 301 0.56 9.25 40.55
CA GLU A 301 0.65 8.30 39.43
C GLU A 301 0.86 9.03 38.09
N LEU A 302 0.13 10.13 37.84
CA LEU A 302 0.38 10.96 36.65
C LEU A 302 1.76 11.64 36.65
N GLN A 303 2.26 12.03 37.82
CA GLN A 303 3.61 12.56 37.97
C GLN A 303 4.66 11.47 37.68
N PHE A 304 4.45 10.26 38.17
CA PHE A 304 5.31 9.11 37.91
C PHE A 304 5.37 8.76 36.41
N LEU A 305 4.22 8.81 35.73
CA LEU A 305 4.12 8.61 34.28
C LEU A 305 4.66 9.78 33.44
N GLY A 306 5.03 10.90 34.07
CA GLY A 306 5.62 12.05 33.41
C GLY A 306 4.62 12.96 32.69
N PHE A 307 3.32 12.89 33.01
CA PHE A 307 2.30 13.82 32.47
C PHE A 307 2.35 15.18 33.15
N VAL A 308 2.75 15.21 34.42
CA VAL A 308 2.76 16.42 35.24
C VAL A 308 4.01 16.50 36.13
N LYS A 309 4.39 17.70 36.57
CA LYS A 309 5.54 17.93 37.47
C LYS A 309 5.27 19.10 38.41
N SER A 310 5.71 18.99 39.66
CA SER A 310 5.62 20.08 40.64
C SER A 310 6.22 21.38 40.09
N SER A 311 5.44 22.46 40.12
CA SER A 311 5.90 23.77 39.65
C SER A 311 6.77 24.45 40.70
N LYS A 312 7.85 25.11 40.25
CA LYS A 312 8.63 26.04 41.09
C LYS A 312 8.19 27.50 40.92
N GLN A 313 7.34 27.79 39.94
CA GLN A 313 6.97 29.15 39.56
C GLN A 313 5.81 29.71 40.39
N LYS A 314 4.87 28.84 40.80
CA LYS A 314 3.73 29.20 41.64
C LYS A 314 3.54 28.11 42.69
N ALA A 315 3.33 28.53 43.94
CA ALA A 315 2.88 27.63 44.99
C ALA A 315 1.53 27.00 44.60
N ASP A 316 1.29 25.77 45.03
CA ASP A 316 0.05 25.02 44.81
C ASP A 316 -0.31 24.75 43.34
N HIS A 317 0.66 24.85 42.44
CA HIS A 317 0.49 24.54 41.02
C HIS A 317 1.37 23.38 40.56
N VAL A 318 0.87 22.66 39.57
CA VAL A 318 1.59 21.61 38.86
C VAL A 318 1.68 21.99 37.38
N ALA A 319 2.85 21.78 36.79
CA ALA A 319 3.10 22.03 35.37
C ALA A 319 2.76 20.78 34.55
N ARG A 320 1.98 20.94 33.48
CA ARG A 320 1.70 19.89 32.49
C ARG A 320 2.91 19.73 31.57
N LEU A 321 3.35 18.49 31.37
CA LEU A 321 4.51 18.16 30.53
C LEU A 321 4.13 17.66 29.13
N THR A 322 2.86 17.31 28.93
CA THR A 322 2.35 16.81 27.66
C THR A 322 1.35 17.78 27.05
N TRP A 323 1.45 18.02 25.75
CA TRP A 323 0.39 18.68 25.00
C TRP A 323 -0.78 17.71 24.84
N GLY A 324 -1.99 18.14 25.21
CA GLY A 324 -3.22 17.51 24.76
C GLY A 324 -3.22 17.61 23.23
N GLY A 325 -3.42 16.49 22.54
CA GLY A 325 -3.37 16.44 21.09
C GLY A 325 -4.53 17.24 20.49
N ASN A 326 -4.27 18.50 20.11
CA ASN A 326 -4.90 19.05 18.92
C ASN A 326 -4.01 18.61 17.75
N GLY A 327 -4.32 17.45 17.20
CA GLY A 327 -3.77 16.88 15.98
C GLY A 327 -4.86 16.13 15.27
#